data_AF-A0A4Z1J7H7-F1
#
_entry.id   AF-A0A4Z1J7H7-F1
#
_cell.length_a   1.000
_cell.length_b   1.000
_cell.length_c   1.000
_cell.angle_alpha   90.00
_cell.angle_beta   90.00
_cell.angle_gamma   90.00
#
_symmetry.space_group_name_H-M   'P 1'
#
loop_
_entity.id
_entity.type
_entity.pdbx_description
1 polymer ?
#
loop_
_entity_poly.entity_id
_entity_poly.type
_entity_poly.pdbx_seq_one_letter_code
_entity_poly.pdbx_strand_id
1 'polypeptide(L)'
;MADRMYAKQHVPGKGLGLVATVDIPRGTRILSESALLLGTELPGEDLRPCILRQWSALTLEQRQDCFSFGHMDPYTNGIERLCAIFNTNSLPLEGSCILERSNSGGSQNQHKRAGLFANACRINHACDRNAGAHWMESSQQIAVTALKDIPKNDEITINYLGLFKSRRVRRASLQRNFGFDCSCGLCSLPENESKKSDRQLSEIPRLSAFIFGRIAASRCGRLLRELREFDQLVRLYNEQETGVADMGRLYVAIAERVLEHSDLARGKVFAEMAISNFKIVYGSDCMEIQKWGYLVDNPTAYELFGHSKAWKTTVDEIPTGSSPENFEAWLWKREQARFVEQIVDFRSRAIFPPTINLPFTSNSDYYETNENHFFRARNHWCFFGEITHTTKFGKSTLAVKDVDGKEVKLAFKTEERGRELPPNRVKVGHTVAIINANPHEFSVEDENYGGKIGILHDDELYLHTFFERAIRVERSSPSVFNRNEWSKDVSWMSEEISLAVQVPEMFNVLVLQ
;
A
#
# COMPACT_ATOMS: atom_id res chain seq x y z
N MET A 1 -20.39 15.14 36.38
CA MET A 1 -20.24 14.53 35.04
C MET A 1 -18.76 14.61 34.72
N ALA A 2 -18.09 13.48 34.46
CA ALA A 2 -16.70 13.55 34.00
C ALA A 2 -16.66 14.41 32.73
N ASP A 3 -15.75 15.39 32.67
CA ASP A 3 -15.57 16.20 31.45
C ASP A 3 -15.26 15.25 30.30
N ARG A 4 -16.18 15.16 29.33
CA ARG A 4 -15.99 14.34 28.15
C ARG A 4 -14.77 14.89 27.40
N MET A 5 -13.89 14.00 26.93
CA MET A 5 -12.69 14.35 26.15
C MET A 5 -13.02 14.96 24.78
N TYR A 6 -14.30 14.99 24.41
CA TYR A 6 -14.78 15.51 23.14
C TYR A 6 -16.11 16.28 23.31
N ALA A 7 -16.38 17.17 22.38
CA ALA A 7 -17.65 17.87 22.23
C ALA A 7 -18.16 17.78 20.79
N LYS A 8 -19.49 17.69 20.62
CA LYS A 8 -20.14 17.81 19.30
C LYS A 8 -20.13 19.28 18.89
N GLN A 9 -19.50 19.61 17.76
CA GLN A 9 -19.38 20.99 17.27
C GLN A 9 -19.65 21.06 15.77
N HIS A 10 -20.09 22.22 15.29
CA HIS A 10 -20.20 22.46 13.85
C HIS A 10 -18.81 22.70 13.27
N VAL A 11 -18.41 21.86 12.32
CA VAL A 11 -17.17 21.94 11.57
C VAL A 11 -17.45 22.49 10.17
N PRO A 12 -16.82 23.62 9.77
CA PRO A 12 -17.04 24.22 8.45
C PRO A 12 -16.89 23.21 7.31
N GLY A 13 -17.92 23.12 6.45
CA GLY A 13 -17.93 22.23 5.29
C GLY A 13 -18.12 20.74 5.58
N LYS A 14 -18.22 20.32 6.85
CA LYS A 14 -18.41 18.90 7.24
C LYS A 14 -19.63 18.66 8.15
N GLY A 15 -20.37 19.70 8.52
CA GLY A 15 -21.54 19.57 9.40
C GLY A 15 -21.12 19.36 10.86
N LEU A 16 -21.77 18.46 11.59
CA LEU A 16 -21.44 18.20 12.99
C LEU A 16 -20.31 17.16 13.11
N GLY A 17 -19.23 17.52 13.79
CA GLY A 17 -18.09 16.67 14.10
C GLY A 17 -17.83 16.52 15.61
N LEU A 18 -16.88 15.67 15.98
CA LEU A 18 -16.35 15.60 17.34
C LEU A 18 -15.02 16.37 17.41
N VAL A 19 -14.91 17.27 18.39
CA VAL A 19 -13.71 18.09 18.63
C VAL A 19 -13.17 17.79 20.03
N ALA A 20 -11.85 17.62 20.15
CA ALA A 20 -11.19 17.35 21.43
C ALA A 20 -11.34 18.53 22.39
N THR A 21 -11.71 18.28 23.65
CA THR A 21 -11.86 19.31 24.71
C THR A 21 -10.63 19.42 25.60
N VAL A 22 -9.74 18.45 25.50
CA VAL A 22 -8.46 18.29 26.20
C VAL A 22 -7.43 17.73 25.23
N ASP A 23 -6.15 17.76 25.58
CA ASP A 23 -5.13 17.00 24.85
C ASP A 23 -5.37 15.51 25.07
N ILE A 24 -5.45 14.73 23.99
CA ILE A 24 -5.72 13.29 24.01
C ILE A 24 -4.45 12.56 23.55
N PRO A 25 -3.73 11.87 24.46
CA PRO A 25 -2.56 11.08 24.08
C PRO A 25 -2.91 9.90 23.17
N ARG A 26 -1.96 9.50 22.32
CA ARG A 26 -2.01 8.28 21.52
C ARG A 26 -2.34 7.06 22.38
N GLY A 27 -3.22 6.19 21.88
CA GLY A 27 -3.69 4.99 22.57
C GLY A 27 -4.85 5.22 23.54
N THR A 28 -5.29 6.47 23.72
CA THR A 28 -6.43 6.78 24.58
C THR A 28 -7.74 6.33 23.92
N ARG A 29 -8.54 5.52 24.62
CA ARG A 29 -9.92 5.21 24.23
C ARG A 29 -10.80 6.45 24.48
N ILE A 30 -11.14 7.15 23.40
CA ILE A 30 -11.88 8.42 23.39
C ILE A 30 -13.34 8.21 23.79
N LEU A 31 -13.97 7.18 23.24
CA LEU A 31 -15.33 6.77 23.58
C LEU A 31 -15.52 5.27 23.35
N SER A 32 -16.54 4.72 24.01
CA SER A 32 -17.08 3.39 23.76
C SER A 32 -18.59 3.47 23.89
N GLU A 33 -19.34 2.95 22.92
CA GLU A 33 -20.81 2.97 22.96
C GLU A 33 -21.46 1.79 22.24
N SER A 34 -22.69 1.48 22.66
CA SER A 34 -23.51 0.45 22.03
C SER A 34 -24.23 0.98 20.78
N ALA A 35 -24.50 0.09 19.84
CA ALA A 35 -25.21 0.46 18.61
C ALA A 35 -26.65 0.89 18.88
N LEU A 36 -27.12 1.91 18.17
CA LEU A 36 -28.54 2.25 18.04
C LEU A 36 -29.23 1.25 17.10
N LEU A 37 -28.61 1.00 15.95
CA LEU A 37 -29.10 0.05 14.95
C LEU A 37 -27.94 -0.80 14.45
N LEU A 38 -28.19 -2.08 14.22
CA LEU A 38 -27.29 -3.01 13.56
C LEU A 38 -27.89 -3.47 12.23
N GLY A 39 -27.05 -3.69 11.22
CA GLY A 39 -27.49 -4.12 9.89
C GLY A 39 -26.39 -4.83 9.12
N THR A 40 -26.72 -5.28 7.92
CA THR A 40 -25.75 -5.86 6.98
C THR A 40 -25.14 -4.76 6.11
N GLU A 41 -23.90 -4.96 5.65
CA GLU A 41 -23.16 -4.00 4.81
C GLU A 41 -23.40 -4.23 3.31
N LEU A 42 -24.12 -5.29 2.91
CA LEU A 42 -24.18 -5.72 1.51
C LEU A 42 -25.15 -4.87 0.67
N PRO A 43 -24.71 -4.34 -0.49
CA PRO A 43 -25.60 -3.71 -1.45
C PRO A 43 -26.66 -4.70 -1.94
N GLY A 44 -27.94 -4.32 -1.81
CA GLY A 44 -29.07 -5.09 -2.35
C GLY A 44 -29.81 -5.98 -1.35
N GLU A 45 -29.32 -6.12 -0.11
CA GLU A 45 -30.14 -6.71 0.95
C GLU A 45 -31.20 -5.73 1.45
N ASP A 46 -32.40 -6.25 1.69
CA ASP A 46 -33.47 -5.44 2.24
C ASP A 46 -33.26 -5.22 3.74
N LEU A 47 -32.71 -4.06 4.11
CA LEU A 47 -32.49 -3.66 5.50
C LEU A 47 -33.79 -3.40 6.28
N ARG A 48 -34.93 -3.22 5.60
CA ARG A 48 -36.18 -2.76 6.23
C ARG A 48 -36.65 -3.68 7.37
N PRO A 49 -36.71 -5.02 7.23
CA PRO A 49 -37.16 -5.90 8.32
C PRO A 49 -36.21 -5.87 9.53
N CYS A 50 -34.91 -5.69 9.30
CA CYS A 50 -33.91 -5.63 10.36
C CYS A 50 -34.02 -4.31 11.15
N ILE A 51 -34.09 -3.18 10.44
CA ILE A 51 -34.19 -1.84 11.04
C ILE A 51 -35.54 -1.67 11.76
N LEU A 52 -36.67 -2.08 11.16
CA LEU A 52 -38.00 -1.93 11.80
C LEU A 52 -38.10 -2.65 13.14
N ARG A 53 -37.52 -3.84 13.24
CA ARG A 53 -37.51 -4.64 14.47
C ARG A 53 -36.77 -3.96 15.61
N GLN A 54 -35.65 -3.30 15.29
CA GLN A 54 -34.84 -2.59 16.29
C GLN A 54 -35.44 -1.22 16.61
N TRP A 55 -36.02 -0.54 15.62
CA TRP A 55 -36.62 0.78 15.77
C TRP A 55 -37.71 0.84 16.85
N SER A 56 -38.54 -0.21 16.93
CA SER A 56 -39.60 -0.31 17.94
C SER A 56 -39.06 -0.36 19.37
N ALA A 57 -37.85 -0.88 19.57
CA ALA A 57 -37.18 -0.98 20.87
C ALA A 57 -36.43 0.29 21.28
N LEU A 58 -36.21 1.25 20.36
CA LEU A 58 -35.52 2.50 20.67
C LEU A 58 -36.39 3.45 21.51
N THR A 59 -35.75 4.13 22.47
CA THR A 59 -36.32 5.24 23.24
C THR A 59 -36.58 6.46 22.35
N LEU A 60 -37.37 7.42 22.83
CA LEU A 60 -37.65 8.66 22.10
C LEU A 60 -36.37 9.45 21.79
N GLU A 61 -35.44 9.54 22.74
CA GLU A 61 -34.16 10.22 22.59
C GLU A 61 -33.30 9.55 21.51
N GLN A 62 -33.17 8.22 21.55
CA GLN A 62 -32.42 7.47 20.53
C GLN A 62 -33.02 7.63 19.12
N ARG A 63 -34.34 7.70 19.00
CA ARG A 63 -35.01 7.96 17.72
C ARG A 63 -34.73 9.37 17.20
N GLN A 64 -34.68 10.36 18.09
CA GLN A 64 -34.31 11.73 17.75
C GLN A 64 -32.84 11.81 17.29
N ASP A 65 -31.94 11.11 17.99
CA ASP A 65 -30.53 10.99 17.59
C ASP A 65 -30.40 10.39 16.18
N CYS A 66 -31.08 9.26 15.90
CA CYS A 66 -31.10 8.65 14.57
C CYS A 66 -31.56 9.64 13.49
N PHE A 67 -32.67 10.36 13.70
CA PHE A 67 -33.20 11.29 12.69
C PHE A 67 -32.41 12.59 12.53
N SER A 68 -31.45 12.87 13.42
CA SER A 68 -30.56 14.02 13.31
C SER A 68 -29.31 13.74 12.44
N PHE A 69 -29.14 12.52 11.92
CA PHE A 69 -28.10 12.21 10.92
C PHE A 69 -28.52 12.70 9.53
N GLY A 70 -27.53 13.15 8.74
CA GLY A 70 -27.72 13.42 7.31
C GLY A 70 -27.77 12.12 6.50
N HIS A 71 -28.22 12.20 5.25
CA HIS A 71 -28.20 11.05 4.34
C HIS A 71 -28.07 11.54 2.89
N MET A 72 -27.55 10.67 2.01
CA MET A 72 -27.42 10.97 0.58
C MET A 72 -28.54 10.35 -0.28
N ASP A 73 -29.13 9.25 0.17
CA ASP A 73 -30.13 8.53 -0.62
C ASP A 73 -31.51 9.22 -0.58
N PRO A 74 -32.26 9.22 -1.70
CA PRO A 74 -33.64 9.69 -1.72
C PRO A 74 -34.55 8.74 -0.93
N TYR A 75 -35.66 9.27 -0.39
CA TYR A 75 -36.64 8.49 0.35
C TYR A 75 -38.06 8.99 0.07
N THR A 76 -39.04 8.09 0.17
CA THR A 76 -40.48 8.40 0.01
C THR A 76 -41.27 8.24 1.30
N ASN A 77 -40.71 7.52 2.29
CA ASN A 77 -41.36 7.25 3.57
C ASN A 77 -40.35 7.17 4.72
N GLY A 78 -40.86 7.02 5.95
CA GLY A 78 -40.04 7.03 7.16
C GLY A 78 -39.04 5.88 7.27
N ILE A 79 -39.37 4.68 6.77
CA ILE A 79 -38.44 3.54 6.83
C ILE A 79 -37.33 3.67 5.78
N GLU A 80 -37.66 4.14 4.58
CA GLU A 80 -36.65 4.47 3.56
C GLU A 80 -35.70 5.56 4.03
N ARG A 81 -36.20 6.57 4.76
CA ARG A 81 -35.35 7.59 5.38
C ARG A 81 -34.37 6.96 6.39
N LEU A 82 -34.81 5.99 7.19
CA LEU A 82 -33.93 5.30 8.13
C LEU A 82 -32.88 4.44 7.43
N CYS A 83 -33.26 3.75 6.35
CA CYS A 83 -32.30 3.01 5.52
C CYS A 83 -31.26 3.96 4.91
N ALA A 84 -31.69 5.10 4.35
CA ALA A 84 -30.80 6.11 3.80
C ALA A 84 -29.79 6.64 4.84
N ILE A 85 -30.27 6.92 6.05
CA ILE A 85 -29.42 7.31 7.19
C ILE A 85 -28.43 6.21 7.54
N PHE A 86 -28.89 4.96 7.65
CA PHE A 86 -28.04 3.83 7.99
C PHE A 86 -26.95 3.61 6.93
N ASN A 87 -27.31 3.60 5.65
CA ASN A 87 -26.38 3.43 4.52
C ASN A 87 -25.29 4.50 4.48
N THR A 88 -25.65 5.74 4.83
CA THR A 88 -24.71 6.87 4.76
C THR A 88 -23.78 6.93 5.98
N ASN A 89 -24.25 6.56 7.18
CA ASN A 89 -23.54 6.87 8.43
C ASN A 89 -23.03 5.65 9.20
N SER A 90 -23.49 4.44 8.87
CA SER A 90 -23.10 3.26 9.64
C SER A 90 -21.59 2.98 9.54
N LEU A 91 -21.02 2.52 10.64
CA LEU A 91 -19.62 2.10 10.72
C LEU A 91 -19.52 0.58 10.51
N PRO A 92 -18.52 0.10 9.76
CA PRO A 92 -18.31 -1.33 9.58
C PRO A 92 -17.89 -1.99 10.91
N LEU A 93 -18.44 -3.17 11.19
CA LEU A 93 -18.12 -3.97 12.35
C LEU A 93 -17.15 -5.09 11.94
N GLU A 94 -15.92 -4.68 11.62
CA GLU A 94 -14.86 -5.59 11.17
C GLU A 94 -14.68 -6.78 12.13
N GLY A 95 -14.54 -7.98 11.57
CA GLY A 95 -14.40 -9.23 12.36
C GLY A 95 -15.71 -9.85 12.83
N SER A 96 -16.86 -9.17 12.70
CA SER A 96 -18.17 -9.73 13.04
C SER A 96 -18.91 -10.24 11.79
N CYS A 97 -19.01 -11.56 11.64
CA CYS A 97 -19.78 -12.21 10.58
C CYS A 97 -21.05 -12.84 11.16
N ILE A 98 -22.18 -12.76 10.44
CA ILE A 98 -23.33 -13.61 10.73
C ILE A 98 -23.07 -14.95 10.06
N LEU A 99 -22.91 -16.01 10.85
CA LEU A 99 -23.05 -17.38 10.34
C LEU A 99 -24.54 -17.68 10.19
N GLU A 100 -25.13 -17.35 9.05
CA GLU A 100 -26.43 -17.93 8.73
C GLU A 100 -26.21 -19.40 8.35
N ARG A 101 -26.82 -20.32 9.12
CA ARG A 101 -26.93 -21.73 8.74
C ARG A 101 -27.85 -21.79 7.52
N SER A 102 -27.30 -21.62 6.32
CA SER A 102 -28.02 -21.96 5.10
C SER A 102 -28.28 -23.46 5.10
N ASN A 103 -29.55 -23.86 4.98
CA ASN A 103 -29.97 -25.26 4.81
C ASN A 103 -29.69 -25.80 3.39
N SER A 104 -29.04 -25.03 2.52
CA SER A 104 -28.56 -25.49 1.22
C SER A 104 -27.04 -25.54 1.22
N GLY A 105 -26.49 -26.75 1.07
CA GLY A 105 -25.05 -26.97 0.94
C GLY A 105 -24.50 -26.23 -0.28
N GLY A 106 -23.71 -25.18 -0.02
CA GLY A 106 -22.96 -24.42 -1.03
C GLY A 106 -22.72 -22.98 -0.62
N SER A 107 -21.44 -22.62 -0.40
CA SER A 107 -20.92 -21.29 -0.06
C SER A 107 -21.39 -20.69 1.27
N GLN A 108 -20.49 -20.63 2.27
CA GLN A 108 -20.69 -19.81 3.46
C GLN A 108 -20.58 -18.33 3.08
N ASN A 109 -21.73 -17.65 2.90
CA ASN A 109 -21.73 -16.20 2.74
C ASN A 109 -21.50 -15.56 4.12
N GLN A 110 -20.28 -15.10 4.37
CA GLN A 110 -19.97 -14.27 5.54
C GLN A 110 -20.54 -12.87 5.31
N HIS A 111 -21.69 -12.56 5.91
CA HIS A 111 -22.28 -11.23 5.83
C HIS A 111 -21.51 -10.26 6.72
N LYS A 112 -20.93 -9.20 6.13
CA LYS A 112 -20.31 -8.11 6.88
C LYS A 112 -21.40 -7.29 7.59
N ARG A 113 -21.17 -6.95 8.85
CA ARG A 113 -22.11 -6.17 9.68
C ARG A 113 -21.69 -4.70 9.73
N ALA A 114 -22.68 -3.84 9.92
CA ALA A 114 -22.52 -2.41 10.14
C ALA A 114 -23.40 -1.96 11.32
N GLY A 115 -23.04 -0.83 11.94
CA GLY A 115 -23.78 -0.26 13.06
C GLY A 115 -23.94 1.26 12.97
N LEU A 116 -25.10 1.76 13.36
CA LEU A 116 -25.34 3.18 13.59
C LEU A 116 -25.18 3.49 15.08
N PHE A 117 -24.38 4.50 15.41
CA PHE A 117 -23.99 4.86 16.77
C PHE A 117 -24.21 6.34 17.02
N ALA A 118 -24.61 6.73 18.22
CA ALA A 118 -25.04 8.10 18.50
C ALA A 118 -23.91 9.14 18.32
N ASN A 119 -22.68 8.81 18.74
CA ASN A 119 -21.53 9.71 18.73
C ASN A 119 -20.45 9.28 17.73
N ALA A 120 -20.12 7.99 17.62
CA ALA A 120 -19.06 7.47 16.76
C ALA A 120 -19.35 7.76 15.28
N CYS A 121 -20.62 7.67 14.85
CA CYS A 121 -21.04 8.03 13.49
C CYS A 121 -21.03 9.54 13.22
N ARG A 122 -20.74 10.40 14.21
CA ARG A 122 -20.52 11.85 14.03
C ARG A 122 -19.07 12.20 13.78
N ILE A 123 -18.16 11.24 13.87
CA ILE A 123 -16.75 11.51 13.65
C ILE A 123 -16.53 11.73 12.17
N ASN A 124 -16.01 12.90 11.83
CA ASN A 124 -15.80 13.32 10.45
C ASN A 124 -14.63 12.62 9.78
N HIS A 125 -14.59 12.73 8.44
CA HIS A 125 -13.53 12.16 7.64
C HIS A 125 -12.24 12.98 7.65
N ALA A 126 -11.12 12.27 7.71
CA ALA A 126 -9.83 12.69 7.15
C ALA A 126 -9.12 11.48 6.51
N CYS A 127 -8.43 11.69 5.40
CA CYS A 127 -7.67 10.61 4.75
C CYS A 127 -6.46 10.18 5.60
N ASP A 128 -5.89 11.13 6.36
CA ASP A 128 -4.78 11.06 7.32
C ASP A 128 -5.26 11.09 8.79
N ARG A 129 -6.40 10.41 9.04
CA ARG A 129 -7.13 10.31 10.31
C ARG A 129 -6.25 10.27 11.57
N ASN A 130 -6.76 10.83 12.67
CA ASN A 130 -6.10 10.77 13.98
C ASN A 130 -6.71 9.74 14.94
N ALA A 131 -7.87 9.17 14.64
CA ALA A 131 -8.52 8.13 15.43
C ALA A 131 -8.91 6.91 14.58
N GLY A 132 -9.10 5.77 15.24
CA GLY A 132 -9.60 4.53 14.64
C GLY A 132 -10.85 4.05 15.38
N ALA A 133 -11.89 3.69 14.63
CA ALA A 133 -13.09 3.04 15.16
C ALA A 133 -12.98 1.53 14.96
N HIS A 134 -13.26 0.76 16.00
CA HIS A 134 -13.23 -0.70 15.95
C HIS A 134 -14.32 -1.31 16.81
N TRP A 135 -14.80 -2.47 16.38
CA TRP A 135 -15.82 -3.22 17.09
C TRP A 135 -15.19 -4.14 18.13
N MET A 136 -15.63 -4.01 19.39
CA MET A 136 -15.23 -4.89 20.49
C MET A 136 -16.30 -5.96 20.67
N GLU A 137 -16.01 -7.17 20.19
CA GLU A 137 -16.96 -8.29 20.23
C GLU A 137 -17.30 -8.71 21.67
N SER A 138 -16.34 -8.65 22.60
CA SER A 138 -16.55 -9.02 24.00
C SER A 138 -17.59 -8.18 24.73
N SER A 139 -17.65 -6.88 24.41
CA SER A 139 -18.58 -5.92 25.02
C SER A 139 -19.75 -5.54 24.11
N GLN A 140 -19.75 -5.98 22.85
CA GLN A 140 -20.70 -5.56 21.80
C GLN A 140 -20.80 -4.03 21.69
N GLN A 141 -19.64 -3.35 21.62
CA GLN A 141 -19.55 -1.90 21.52
C GLN A 141 -18.57 -1.46 20.43
N ILE A 142 -18.83 -0.30 19.83
CA ILE A 142 -17.79 0.39 19.05
C ILE A 142 -16.91 1.17 20.03
N ALA A 143 -15.60 1.04 19.89
CA ALA A 143 -14.63 1.89 20.55
C ALA A 143 -13.91 2.76 19.53
N VAL A 144 -13.59 3.99 19.94
CA VAL A 144 -12.79 4.93 19.16
C VAL A 144 -11.53 5.23 19.95
N THR A 145 -10.38 4.98 19.35
CA THR A 145 -9.07 5.17 20.00
C THR A 145 -8.20 6.13 19.20
N ALA A 146 -7.47 7.00 19.90
CA ALA A 146 -6.50 7.91 19.32
C ALA A 146 -5.31 7.12 18.74
N LEU A 147 -5.04 7.27 17.44
CA LEU A 147 -3.92 6.59 16.76
C LEU A 147 -2.62 7.42 16.81
N LYS A 148 -2.75 8.72 17.08
CA LYS A 148 -1.70 9.70 17.35
C LYS A 148 -2.20 10.68 18.41
N ASP A 149 -1.31 11.51 18.95
CA ASP A 149 -1.71 12.57 19.88
C ASP A 149 -2.68 13.53 19.18
N ILE A 150 -3.75 13.92 19.88
CA ILE A 150 -4.76 14.85 19.38
C ILE A 150 -4.77 16.08 20.31
N PRO A 151 -4.26 17.23 19.87
CA PRO A 151 -4.31 18.46 20.64
C PRO A 151 -5.73 18.88 21.00
N LYS A 152 -5.88 19.60 22.11
CA LYS A 152 -7.12 20.27 22.46
C LYS A 152 -7.59 21.18 21.32
N ASN A 153 -8.90 21.15 21.05
CA ASN A 153 -9.60 21.85 19.97
C ASN A 153 -9.37 21.29 18.55
N ASP A 154 -8.56 20.25 18.39
CA ASP A 154 -8.46 19.57 17.10
C ASP A 154 -9.67 18.66 16.86
N GLU A 155 -10.06 18.53 15.59
CA GLU A 155 -11.12 17.63 15.16
C GLU A 155 -10.65 16.17 15.30
N ILE A 156 -11.47 15.35 15.95
CA ILE A 156 -11.29 13.89 15.96
C ILE A 156 -11.83 13.38 14.62
N THR A 157 -11.03 12.59 13.91
CA THR A 157 -11.33 12.13 12.54
C THR A 157 -11.06 10.65 12.35
N ILE A 158 -11.87 10.00 11.50
CA ILE A 158 -11.68 8.62 11.02
C ILE A 158 -11.60 8.59 9.48
N ASN A 159 -11.30 7.44 8.90
CA ASN A 159 -11.28 7.26 7.45
C ASN A 159 -12.54 6.48 7.00
N TYR A 160 -13.29 7.01 6.02
CA TYR A 160 -14.54 6.44 5.53
C TYR A 160 -14.37 5.52 4.32
N LEU A 161 -13.28 5.68 3.56
CA LEU A 161 -13.16 5.12 2.22
C LEU A 161 -12.43 3.78 2.16
N GLY A 162 -11.92 3.33 3.31
CA GLY A 162 -10.79 2.41 3.36
C GLY A 162 -9.50 3.10 2.91
N LEU A 163 -8.36 2.54 3.29
CA LEU A 163 -7.05 3.07 2.94
C LEU A 163 -6.73 2.85 1.44
N PHE A 164 -5.69 3.53 0.94
CA PHE A 164 -4.98 3.17 -0.31
C PHE A 164 -5.59 3.55 -1.67
N LYS A 165 -6.21 4.73 -1.77
CA LYS A 165 -6.72 5.27 -3.04
C LYS A 165 -6.04 6.60 -3.39
N SER A 166 -5.89 6.88 -4.68
CA SER A 166 -5.34 8.17 -5.14
C SER A 166 -6.22 9.35 -4.72
N ARG A 167 -5.64 10.55 -4.61
CA ARG A 167 -6.35 11.78 -4.24
C ARG A 167 -7.60 11.99 -5.09
N ARG A 168 -7.51 11.76 -6.40
CA ARG A 168 -8.64 11.88 -7.33
C ARG A 168 -9.76 10.90 -6.98
N VAL A 169 -9.41 9.63 -6.76
CA VAL A 169 -10.40 8.59 -6.40
C VAL A 169 -11.02 8.87 -5.04
N ARG A 170 -10.22 9.28 -4.04
CA ARG A 170 -10.73 9.62 -2.71
C ARG A 170 -11.76 10.75 -2.78
N ARG A 171 -11.41 11.86 -3.43
CA ARG A 171 -12.32 13.00 -3.61
C ARG A 171 -13.58 12.63 -4.36
N ALA A 172 -13.46 11.90 -5.48
CA ALA A 172 -14.63 11.45 -6.24
C ALA A 172 -15.55 10.53 -5.42
N SER A 173 -14.99 9.63 -4.61
CA SER A 173 -15.77 8.77 -3.71
C SER A 173 -16.46 9.57 -2.60
N LEU A 174 -15.78 10.54 -1.99
CA LEU A 174 -16.38 11.37 -0.95
C LEU A 174 -17.48 12.26 -1.49
N GLN A 175 -17.27 12.89 -2.64
CA GLN A 175 -18.28 13.70 -3.29
C GLN A 175 -19.52 12.88 -3.66
N ARG A 176 -19.32 11.66 -4.19
CA ARG A 176 -20.43 10.77 -4.57
C ARG A 176 -21.21 10.25 -3.35
N ASN A 177 -20.50 9.77 -2.34
CA ASN A 177 -21.10 8.99 -1.26
C ASN A 177 -21.46 9.83 -0.01
N PHE A 178 -20.87 11.02 0.13
CA PHE A 178 -21.02 11.88 1.31
C PHE A 178 -21.21 13.38 0.96
N GLY A 179 -21.11 13.77 -0.31
CA GLY A 179 -21.45 15.11 -0.78
C GLY A 179 -20.45 16.22 -0.43
N PHE A 180 -19.18 15.90 -0.12
CA PHE A 180 -18.17 16.91 0.20
C PHE A 180 -16.79 16.67 -0.45
N ASP A 181 -16.03 17.75 -0.62
CA ASP A 181 -14.64 17.75 -1.06
C ASP A 181 -13.66 17.70 0.13
N CYS A 182 -12.75 16.72 0.14
CA CYS A 182 -11.77 16.60 1.22
C CYS A 182 -10.60 17.58 1.08
N SER A 183 -10.31 18.27 2.18
CA SER A 183 -9.22 19.23 2.38
C SER A 183 -8.26 18.85 3.51
N CYS A 184 -8.25 17.58 3.94
CA CYS A 184 -7.28 17.08 4.94
C CYS A 184 -5.83 17.22 4.48
N GLY A 185 -4.84 17.04 5.38
CA GLY A 185 -3.42 17.23 5.07
C GLY A 185 -2.98 16.46 3.83
N LEU A 186 -3.38 15.19 3.74
CA LEU A 186 -3.11 14.33 2.59
C LEU A 186 -3.76 14.78 1.27
N CYS A 187 -4.99 15.32 1.35
CA CYS A 187 -5.69 15.85 0.19
C CYS A 187 -5.31 17.29 -0.15
N SER A 188 -4.56 17.97 0.71
CA SER A 188 -4.09 19.35 0.54
C SER A 188 -2.62 19.42 0.13
N LEU A 189 -1.93 18.28 0.03
CA LEU A 189 -0.57 18.20 -0.49
C LEU A 189 -0.41 18.90 -1.85
N PRO A 190 0.75 19.53 -2.10
CA PRO A 190 1.17 19.98 -3.43
C PRO A 190 1.11 18.82 -4.44
N GLU A 191 0.99 19.15 -5.73
CA GLU A 191 0.75 18.14 -6.77
C GLU A 191 1.83 17.04 -6.80
N ASN A 192 3.10 17.40 -6.75
CA ASN A 192 4.21 16.43 -6.79
C ASN A 192 4.22 15.50 -5.55
N GLU A 193 3.98 16.07 -4.37
CA GLU A 193 3.90 15.28 -3.12
C GLU A 193 2.66 14.39 -3.10
N SER A 194 1.53 14.89 -3.61
CA SER A 194 0.30 14.11 -3.77
C SER A 194 0.52 12.94 -4.72
N LYS A 195 1.22 13.12 -5.84
CA LYS A 195 1.55 12.03 -6.78
C LYS A 195 2.42 10.98 -6.09
N LYS A 196 3.45 11.40 -5.35
CA LYS A 196 4.32 10.50 -4.56
C LYS A 196 3.52 9.69 -3.53
N SER A 197 2.68 10.36 -2.74
CA SER A 197 1.82 9.71 -1.75
C SER A 197 0.82 8.75 -2.40
N ASP A 198 0.17 9.15 -3.49
CA ASP A 198 -0.78 8.30 -4.21
C ASP A 198 -0.14 6.99 -4.69
N ARG A 199 1.13 7.03 -5.11
CA ARG A 199 1.89 5.83 -5.49
C ARG A 199 2.15 4.93 -4.30
N GLN A 200 2.72 5.48 -3.22
CA GLN A 200 2.99 4.75 -1.98
C GLN A 200 1.70 4.08 -1.45
N LEU A 201 0.61 4.83 -1.42
CA LEU A 201 -0.71 4.34 -1.04
C LEU A 201 -1.20 3.22 -1.96
N SER A 202 -1.05 3.36 -3.28
CA SER A 202 -1.47 2.32 -4.24
C SER A 202 -0.66 1.02 -4.15
N GLU A 203 0.58 1.10 -3.66
CA GLU A 203 1.47 -0.05 -3.54
C GLU A 203 1.15 -0.90 -2.30
N ILE A 204 0.74 -0.28 -1.19
CA ILE A 204 0.39 -0.99 0.05
C ILE A 204 -0.60 -2.16 -0.17
N PRO A 205 -1.77 -1.98 -0.82
CA PRO A 205 -2.73 -3.07 -0.99
C PRO A 205 -2.24 -4.12 -1.98
N ARG A 206 -1.46 -3.74 -2.99
CA ARG A 206 -0.86 -4.68 -3.96
C ARG A 206 0.15 -5.58 -3.26
N LEU A 207 1.06 -4.97 -2.52
CA LEU A 207 2.10 -5.63 -1.74
C LEU A 207 1.50 -6.52 -0.64
N SER A 208 0.52 -5.99 0.10
CA SER A 208 -0.22 -6.74 1.12
C SER A 208 -0.93 -7.96 0.51
N ALA A 209 -1.72 -7.78 -0.54
CA ALA A 209 -2.43 -8.87 -1.20
C ALA A 209 -1.46 -9.92 -1.77
N PHE A 210 -0.32 -9.49 -2.28
CA PHE A 210 0.73 -10.38 -2.75
C PHE A 210 1.27 -11.27 -1.62
N ILE A 211 1.76 -10.64 -0.54
CA ILE A 211 2.34 -11.32 0.63
C ILE A 211 1.33 -12.28 1.27
N PHE A 212 0.14 -11.79 1.64
CA PHE A 212 -0.85 -12.60 2.34
C PHE A 212 -1.48 -13.66 1.43
N GLY A 213 -1.59 -13.42 0.13
CA GLY A 213 -2.02 -14.44 -0.83
C GLY A 213 -0.99 -15.57 -0.98
N ARG A 214 0.32 -15.27 -0.89
CA ARG A 214 1.37 -16.31 -0.83
C ARG A 214 1.23 -17.15 0.45
N ILE A 215 1.06 -16.49 1.59
CA ILE A 215 0.91 -17.14 2.90
C ILE A 215 -0.31 -18.05 2.94
N ALA A 216 -1.47 -17.56 2.47
CA ALA A 216 -2.71 -18.35 2.42
C ALA A 216 -2.59 -19.61 1.55
N ALA A 217 -1.72 -19.58 0.54
CA ALA A 217 -1.44 -20.72 -0.33
C ALA A 217 -0.36 -21.67 0.22
N SER A 218 0.15 -21.44 1.43
CA SER A 218 1.25 -22.20 2.05
C SER A 218 2.49 -22.35 1.16
N ARG A 219 2.75 -21.37 0.29
CA ARG A 219 3.93 -21.37 -0.59
C ARG A 219 5.13 -20.80 0.16
N CYS A 220 6.21 -21.56 0.21
CA CYS A 220 7.47 -21.12 0.80
C CYS A 220 8.25 -20.29 -0.23
N GLY A 221 8.40 -18.99 0.01
CA GLY A 221 9.34 -18.14 -0.72
C GLY A 221 10.74 -18.19 -0.12
N ARG A 222 11.67 -17.42 -0.71
CA ARG A 222 12.97 -17.18 -0.08
C ARG A 222 12.74 -16.28 1.13
N LEU A 223 12.95 -16.80 2.34
CA LEU A 223 12.67 -16.10 3.60
C LEU A 223 13.26 -14.68 3.68
N LEU A 224 14.50 -14.47 3.22
CA LEU A 224 15.10 -13.13 3.21
C LEU A 224 14.33 -12.16 2.30
N ARG A 225 13.84 -12.65 1.16
CA ARG A 225 13.00 -11.86 0.26
C ARG A 225 11.70 -11.52 0.98
N GLU A 226 10.99 -12.52 1.51
CA GLU A 226 9.74 -12.29 2.27
C GLU A 226 9.91 -11.26 3.38
N LEU A 227 10.97 -11.35 4.19
CA LEU A 227 11.26 -10.37 5.23
C LEU A 227 11.48 -8.95 4.67
N ARG A 228 12.18 -8.82 3.53
CA ARG A 228 12.35 -7.51 2.84
C ARG A 228 11.04 -6.98 2.26
N GLU A 229 10.16 -7.85 1.79
CA GLU A 229 8.83 -7.48 1.32
C GLU A 229 7.96 -6.95 2.47
N PHE A 230 8.04 -7.61 3.63
CA PHE A 230 7.44 -7.11 4.88
C PHE A 230 8.07 -5.79 5.34
N ASP A 231 9.40 -5.64 5.30
CA ASP A 231 10.10 -4.37 5.62
C ASP A 231 9.56 -3.23 4.75
N GLN A 232 9.49 -3.46 3.44
CA GLN A 232 8.93 -2.48 2.51
C GLN A 232 7.49 -2.11 2.85
N LEU A 233 6.64 -3.10 3.18
CA LEU A 233 5.25 -2.85 3.55
C LEU A 233 5.16 -2.01 4.84
N VAL A 234 5.94 -2.36 5.86
CA VAL A 234 6.02 -1.60 7.12
C VAL A 234 6.48 -0.17 6.88
N ARG A 235 7.52 0.04 6.05
CA ARG A 235 8.01 1.38 5.70
C ARG A 235 6.94 2.20 5.00
N LEU A 236 6.24 1.63 4.02
CA LEU A 236 5.15 2.32 3.32
C LEU A 236 4.02 2.74 4.30
N TYR A 237 3.67 1.87 5.24
CA TYR A 237 2.68 2.18 6.27
C TYR A 237 3.11 3.32 7.20
N ASN A 238 4.37 3.31 7.63
CA ASN A 238 4.95 4.34 8.50
C ASN A 238 5.06 5.69 7.77
N GLU A 239 5.55 5.69 6.53
CA GLU A 239 5.70 6.90 5.70
C GLU A 239 4.36 7.58 5.40
N GLN A 240 3.26 6.82 5.32
CA GLN A 240 1.92 7.36 5.12
C GLN A 240 1.18 7.69 6.42
N GLU A 241 1.73 7.35 7.59
CA GLU A 241 1.07 7.45 8.91
C GLU A 241 -0.33 6.79 8.97
N THR A 242 -0.62 5.87 8.05
CA THR A 242 -1.98 5.28 7.90
C THR A 242 -2.08 3.90 8.55
N GLY A 243 -0.94 3.29 8.90
CA GLY A 243 -0.84 1.86 9.20
C GLY A 243 -1.14 1.42 10.62
N VAL A 244 -1.22 2.32 11.60
CA VAL A 244 -1.25 1.94 13.03
C VAL A 244 -2.33 0.88 13.34
N ALA A 245 -3.49 0.97 12.70
CA ALA A 245 -4.59 0.01 12.86
C ALA A 245 -4.29 -1.40 12.33
N ASP A 246 -3.43 -1.53 11.30
CA ASP A 246 -3.13 -2.79 10.62
C ASP A 246 -1.79 -3.40 11.04
N MET A 247 -0.89 -2.61 11.62
CA MET A 247 0.48 -3.03 11.99
C MET A 247 0.51 -4.23 12.93
N GLY A 248 -0.44 -4.34 13.88
CA GLY A 248 -0.46 -5.45 14.84
C GLY A 248 -0.55 -6.81 14.13
N ARG A 249 -1.50 -6.97 13.20
CA ARG A 249 -1.66 -8.21 12.41
C ARG A 249 -0.47 -8.46 11.50
N LEU A 250 0.10 -7.39 10.93
CA LEU A 250 1.29 -7.48 10.08
C LEU A 250 2.49 -8.05 10.86
N TYR A 251 2.74 -7.55 12.06
CA TYR A 251 3.81 -8.04 12.92
C TYR A 251 3.60 -9.46 13.42
N VAL A 252 2.35 -9.89 13.66
CA VAL A 252 2.06 -11.32 13.93
C VAL A 252 2.50 -12.18 12.74
N ALA A 253 2.10 -11.83 11.53
CA ALA A 253 2.46 -12.61 10.34
C ALA A 253 3.98 -12.68 10.10
N ILE A 254 4.70 -11.60 10.40
CA ILE A 254 6.17 -11.59 10.34
C ILE A 254 6.76 -12.49 11.43
N ALA A 255 6.28 -12.37 12.67
CA ALA A 255 6.73 -13.18 13.80
C ALA A 255 6.56 -14.69 13.51
N GLU A 256 5.37 -15.10 13.07
CA GLU A 256 5.08 -16.46 12.65
C GLU A 256 6.06 -16.96 11.58
N ARG A 257 6.34 -16.12 10.57
CA ARG A 257 7.25 -16.48 9.48
C ARG A 257 8.68 -16.69 9.95
N VAL A 258 9.20 -15.84 10.81
CA VAL A 258 10.59 -16.01 11.30
C VAL A 258 10.70 -17.14 12.33
N LEU A 259 9.64 -17.39 13.12
CA LEU A 259 9.55 -18.52 14.05
C LEU A 259 9.49 -19.87 13.34
N GLU A 260 8.82 -19.94 12.18
CA GLU A 260 8.84 -21.12 11.30
C GLU A 260 10.29 -21.53 10.94
N HIS A 261 11.20 -20.56 10.87
CA HIS A 261 12.62 -20.74 10.57
C HIS A 261 13.57 -20.72 11.78
N SER A 262 13.03 -20.94 12.98
CA SER A 262 13.74 -20.99 14.26
C SER A 262 14.41 -19.68 14.71
N ASP A 263 14.07 -18.52 14.12
CA ASP A 263 14.64 -17.22 14.54
C ASP A 263 13.87 -16.69 15.76
N LEU A 264 14.17 -17.23 16.94
CA LEU A 264 13.52 -16.85 18.20
C LEU A 264 13.77 -15.40 18.57
N ALA A 265 14.97 -14.87 18.29
CA ALA A 265 15.33 -13.50 18.61
C ALA A 265 14.41 -12.51 17.91
N ARG A 266 14.30 -12.58 16.57
CA ARG A 266 13.41 -11.69 15.79
C ARG A 266 11.94 -12.02 16.02
N GLY A 267 11.60 -13.30 16.14
CA GLY A 267 10.22 -13.74 16.39
C GLY A 267 9.63 -13.09 17.63
N LYS A 268 10.40 -13.06 18.73
CA LYS A 268 9.99 -12.40 19.97
C LYS A 268 9.81 -10.89 19.79
N VAL A 269 10.78 -10.21 19.16
CA VAL A 269 10.71 -8.76 18.93
C VAL A 269 9.48 -8.38 18.09
N PHE A 270 9.23 -9.09 16.97
CA PHE A 270 8.04 -8.82 16.16
C PHE A 270 6.74 -9.12 16.91
N ALA A 271 6.70 -10.19 17.72
CA ALA A 271 5.55 -10.47 18.57
C ALA A 271 5.29 -9.33 19.59
N GLU A 272 6.34 -8.81 20.24
CA GLU A 272 6.23 -7.67 21.16
C GLU A 272 5.72 -6.40 20.45
N MET A 273 6.21 -6.14 19.24
CA MET A 273 5.72 -5.04 18.40
C MET A 273 4.24 -5.22 18.05
N ALA A 274 3.81 -6.45 17.74
CA ALA A 274 2.41 -6.75 17.48
C ALA A 274 1.52 -6.44 18.69
N ILE A 275 1.89 -6.94 19.87
CA ILE A 275 1.18 -6.72 21.13
C ILE A 275 1.12 -5.24 21.49
N SER A 276 2.22 -4.51 21.30
CA SER A 276 2.26 -3.05 21.53
C SER A 276 1.27 -2.32 20.62
N ASN A 277 1.20 -2.67 19.34
CA ASN A 277 0.24 -2.07 18.41
C ASN A 277 -1.21 -2.44 18.76
N PHE A 278 -1.49 -3.68 19.14
CA PHE A 278 -2.84 -4.06 19.58
C PHE A 278 -3.28 -3.27 20.82
N LYS A 279 -2.38 -3.05 21.79
CA LYS A 279 -2.66 -2.21 22.96
C LYS A 279 -2.99 -0.78 22.56
N ILE A 280 -2.24 -0.21 21.61
CA ILE A 280 -2.48 1.16 21.12
C ILE A 280 -3.83 1.27 20.40
N VAL A 281 -4.19 0.30 19.57
CA VAL A 281 -5.40 0.37 18.75
C VAL A 281 -6.63 -0.01 19.54
N TYR A 282 -6.60 -1.18 20.19
CA TYR A 282 -7.75 -1.84 20.79
C TYR A 282 -7.81 -1.71 22.32
N GLY A 283 -6.72 -1.27 22.97
CA GLY A 283 -6.60 -1.25 24.43
C GLY A 283 -6.01 -2.54 24.99
N SER A 284 -5.65 -2.52 26.28
CA SER A 284 -4.99 -3.65 26.97
C SER A 284 -5.90 -4.85 27.22
N ASP A 285 -7.22 -4.67 27.13
CA ASP A 285 -8.27 -5.65 27.36
C ASP A 285 -8.72 -6.37 26.08
N CYS A 286 -8.04 -6.16 24.94
CA CYS A 286 -8.49 -6.67 23.65
C CYS A 286 -8.24 -8.17 23.44
N MET A 287 -9.05 -8.78 22.57
CA MET A 287 -8.97 -10.21 22.28
C MET A 287 -7.71 -10.59 21.49
N GLU A 288 -7.14 -9.66 20.72
CA GLU A 288 -5.92 -9.88 19.95
C GLU A 288 -4.73 -10.19 20.87
N ILE A 289 -4.64 -9.53 22.02
CA ILE A 289 -3.60 -9.81 23.02
C ILE A 289 -3.82 -11.19 23.65
N GLN A 290 -5.07 -11.58 23.92
CA GLN A 290 -5.37 -12.92 24.42
C GLN A 290 -5.04 -14.00 23.39
N LYS A 291 -5.29 -13.71 22.11
CA LYS A 291 -5.04 -14.64 21.00
C LYS A 291 -3.56 -14.79 20.68
N TRP A 292 -2.79 -13.71 20.68
CA TRP A 292 -1.42 -13.67 20.16
C TRP A 292 -0.35 -13.46 21.24
N GLY A 293 -0.73 -13.17 22.49
CA GLY A 293 0.19 -12.91 23.60
C GLY A 293 1.17 -14.05 23.85
N TYR A 294 0.75 -15.29 23.62
CA TYR A 294 1.61 -16.47 23.77
C TYR A 294 2.85 -16.43 22.85
N LEU A 295 2.82 -15.70 21.73
CA LEU A 295 4.00 -15.55 20.86
C LEU A 295 5.13 -14.77 21.54
N VAL A 296 4.80 -13.94 22.54
CA VAL A 296 5.79 -13.25 23.39
C VAL A 296 6.22 -14.16 24.54
N ASP A 297 5.25 -14.77 25.22
CA ASP A 297 5.49 -15.53 26.46
C ASP A 297 6.14 -16.90 26.21
N ASN A 298 5.72 -17.57 25.14
CA ASN A 298 6.18 -18.89 24.74
C ASN A 298 6.18 -19.04 23.20
N PRO A 299 7.07 -18.32 22.47
CA PRO A 299 7.15 -18.39 21.01
C PRO A 299 7.37 -19.80 20.46
N THR A 300 7.98 -20.70 21.24
CA THR A 300 8.20 -22.10 20.84
C THR A 300 6.93 -22.95 20.80
N ALA A 301 5.83 -22.48 21.39
CA ALA A 301 4.52 -23.13 21.31
C ALA A 301 3.78 -22.84 19.98
N TYR A 302 4.31 -21.96 19.14
CA TYR A 302 3.77 -21.76 17.80
C TYR A 302 3.83 -23.06 16.99
N GLU A 303 2.72 -23.44 16.36
CA GLU A 303 2.55 -24.76 15.74
C GLU A 303 3.63 -25.10 14.69
N LEU A 304 4.02 -24.12 13.88
CA LEU A 304 5.03 -24.31 12.81
C LEU A 304 6.45 -24.00 13.28
N PHE A 305 6.66 -23.73 14.57
CA PHE A 305 7.98 -23.41 15.11
C PHE A 305 9.00 -24.49 14.77
N GLY A 306 10.15 -24.06 14.23
CA GLY A 306 11.27 -24.96 13.99
C GLY A 306 11.13 -25.89 12.77
N HIS A 307 10.13 -25.69 11.92
CA HIS A 307 10.01 -26.34 10.61
C HIS A 307 11.31 -26.24 9.79
N SER A 308 11.99 -25.11 9.88
CA SER A 308 13.33 -24.90 9.36
C SER A 308 14.26 -24.38 10.45
N LYS A 309 15.54 -24.75 10.37
CA LYS A 309 16.60 -24.25 11.25
C LYS A 309 17.50 -23.20 10.57
N ALA A 310 17.08 -22.70 9.40
CA ALA A 310 17.91 -21.85 8.54
C ALA A 310 18.38 -20.58 9.26
N TRP A 311 17.55 -19.99 10.12
CA TRP A 311 17.85 -18.77 10.87
C TRP A 311 17.80 -19.01 12.38
N LYS A 312 18.22 -20.20 12.82
CA LYS A 312 18.18 -20.54 14.24
C LYS A 312 18.94 -19.51 15.09
N THR A 313 18.23 -18.89 16.02
CA THR A 313 18.75 -17.97 17.05
C THR A 313 18.11 -18.27 18.40
N THR A 314 18.68 -17.76 19.49
CA THR A 314 18.06 -17.73 20.83
C THR A 314 17.66 -16.31 21.23
N VAL A 315 16.81 -16.18 22.25
CA VAL A 315 16.38 -14.87 22.77
C VAL A 315 17.55 -14.01 23.28
N ASP A 316 18.62 -14.64 23.75
CA ASP A 316 19.82 -13.96 24.24
C ASP A 316 20.63 -13.28 23.12
N GLU A 317 20.33 -13.61 21.85
CA GLU A 317 20.96 -13.01 20.67
C GLU A 317 20.27 -11.71 20.20
N ILE A 318 19.26 -11.22 20.94
CA ILE A 318 18.68 -9.89 20.70
C ILE A 318 19.74 -8.82 21.04
N PRO A 319 20.11 -7.92 20.10
CA PRO A 319 21.11 -6.90 20.36
C PRO A 319 20.71 -5.97 21.51
N THR A 320 21.62 -5.77 22.47
CA THR A 320 21.45 -4.82 23.58
C THR A 320 22.43 -3.65 23.43
N GLY A 321 21.96 -2.43 23.70
CA GLY A 321 22.81 -1.22 23.63
C GLY A 321 23.22 -0.78 22.22
N SER A 322 22.66 -1.35 21.17
CA SER A 322 22.86 -0.90 19.78
C SER A 322 22.11 0.41 19.49
N SER A 323 22.62 1.22 18.56
CA SER A 323 21.86 2.37 18.05
C SER A 323 20.55 1.90 17.38
N PRO A 324 19.51 2.76 17.32
CA PRO A 324 18.25 2.43 16.65
C PRO A 324 18.43 1.95 15.21
N GLU A 325 19.35 2.55 14.46
CA GLU A 325 19.63 2.21 13.06
C GLU A 325 20.24 0.82 12.93
N ASN A 326 21.17 0.46 13.82
CA ASN A 326 21.79 -0.86 13.83
C ASN A 326 20.81 -1.94 14.29
N PHE A 327 19.94 -1.63 15.24
CA PHE A 327 18.87 -2.54 15.67
C PHE A 327 17.89 -2.80 14.53
N GLU A 328 17.44 -1.75 13.84
CA GLU A 328 16.59 -1.85 12.66
C GLU A 328 17.25 -2.64 11.51
N ALA A 329 18.55 -2.41 11.26
CA ALA A 329 19.28 -3.17 10.26
C ALA A 329 19.37 -4.66 10.61
N TRP A 330 19.61 -4.99 11.88
CA TRP A 330 19.56 -6.36 12.36
C TRP A 330 18.15 -6.94 12.23
N LEU A 331 17.12 -6.25 12.71
CA LEU A 331 15.73 -6.73 12.75
C LEU A 331 15.25 -7.15 11.35
N TRP A 332 15.55 -6.32 10.36
CA TRP A 332 15.14 -6.54 8.98
C TRP A 332 16.16 -7.27 8.10
N LYS A 333 17.28 -7.73 8.69
CA LYS A 333 18.42 -8.30 7.95
C LYS A 333 18.82 -7.42 6.75
N ARG A 334 18.84 -6.10 6.97
CA ARG A 334 19.41 -5.11 6.05
C ARG A 334 20.92 -5.23 6.18
N GLU A 335 21.49 -6.32 5.66
CA GLU A 335 22.92 -6.36 5.44
C GLU A 335 23.28 -5.12 4.63
N GLN A 336 24.25 -4.33 5.10
CA GLN A 336 24.90 -3.39 4.21
C GLN A 336 25.47 -4.26 3.11
N ALA A 337 24.92 -4.15 1.90
CA ALA A 337 25.60 -4.64 0.73
C ALA A 337 27.00 -4.05 0.86
N ARG A 338 27.99 -4.90 1.16
CA ARG A 338 29.39 -4.54 0.86
C ARG A 338 29.28 -4.03 -0.56
N PHE A 339 29.73 -2.81 -0.80
CA PHE A 339 29.69 -2.18 -2.11
C PHE A 339 30.50 -3.07 -3.05
N VAL A 340 29.88 -4.14 -3.53
CA VAL A 340 30.40 -4.95 -4.60
C VAL A 340 30.06 -4.05 -5.76
N GLU A 341 31.10 -3.40 -6.29
CA GLU A 341 31.08 -2.92 -7.66
C GLU A 341 30.80 -4.15 -8.54
N GLN A 342 29.54 -4.60 -8.57
CA GLN A 342 29.10 -5.58 -9.52
C GLN A 342 29.13 -4.84 -10.85
N ILE A 343 30.10 -5.21 -11.67
CA ILE A 343 30.15 -4.77 -13.05
C ILE A 343 28.85 -5.25 -13.69
N VAL A 344 27.93 -4.33 -13.92
CA VAL A 344 26.67 -4.62 -14.60
C VAL A 344 26.99 -4.86 -16.07
N ASP A 345 26.76 -6.08 -16.57
CA ASP A 345 26.88 -6.37 -17.99
C ASP A 345 25.66 -5.82 -18.74
N PHE A 346 25.80 -4.62 -19.32
CA PHE A 346 24.79 -3.98 -20.16
C PHE A 346 24.38 -4.80 -21.40
N ARG A 347 25.12 -5.86 -21.74
CA ARG A 347 24.78 -6.78 -22.84
C ARG A 347 23.86 -7.91 -22.39
N SER A 348 23.61 -8.05 -21.08
CA SER A 348 22.70 -9.06 -20.54
C SER A 348 21.29 -8.82 -21.06
N ARG A 349 20.80 -9.68 -21.96
CA ARG A 349 19.43 -9.58 -22.50
C ARG A 349 18.36 -10.03 -21.52
N ALA A 350 18.76 -10.61 -20.38
CA ALA A 350 17.85 -10.88 -19.27
C ALA A 350 17.60 -9.62 -18.41
N ILE A 351 18.63 -8.77 -18.24
CA ILE A 351 18.54 -7.53 -17.45
C ILE A 351 18.12 -6.35 -18.33
N PHE A 352 18.59 -6.30 -19.58
CA PHE A 352 18.31 -5.26 -20.56
C PHE A 352 17.66 -5.85 -21.83
N PRO A 353 16.42 -6.36 -21.73
CA PRO A 353 15.74 -7.01 -22.84
C PRO A 353 15.32 -6.00 -23.93
N PRO A 354 15.35 -6.40 -25.22
CA PRO A 354 14.62 -5.69 -26.27
C PRO A 354 13.10 -5.82 -26.04
N THR A 355 12.30 -5.00 -26.73
CA THR A 355 10.84 -4.94 -26.50
C THR A 355 10.15 -6.29 -26.68
N ILE A 356 10.59 -7.06 -27.68
CA ILE A 356 10.00 -8.38 -27.98
C ILE A 356 10.26 -9.43 -26.91
N ASN A 357 11.28 -9.22 -26.07
CA ASN A 357 11.65 -10.10 -24.97
C ASN A 357 11.29 -9.50 -23.61
N LEU A 358 10.51 -8.40 -23.58
CA LEU A 358 10.05 -7.86 -22.32
C LEU A 358 9.17 -8.91 -21.61
N PRO A 359 9.42 -9.16 -20.31
CA PRO A 359 8.65 -10.15 -19.58
C PRO A 359 7.17 -9.75 -19.46
N PHE A 360 6.29 -10.64 -19.88
CA PHE A 360 4.86 -10.56 -19.53
C PHE A 360 4.67 -11.01 -18.07
N THR A 361 3.63 -10.51 -17.41
CA THR A 361 3.29 -10.87 -16.01
C THR A 361 2.98 -12.36 -15.82
N SER A 362 2.69 -13.09 -16.90
CA SER A 362 2.54 -14.54 -16.92
C SER A 362 3.87 -15.31 -16.95
N ASN A 363 5.00 -14.64 -17.19
CA ASN A 363 6.31 -15.28 -17.27
C ASN A 363 6.86 -15.56 -15.86
N SER A 364 6.85 -16.83 -15.46
CA SER A 364 7.29 -17.31 -14.15
C SER A 364 8.78 -17.12 -13.86
N ASP A 365 9.62 -16.92 -14.88
CA ASP A 365 11.06 -16.72 -14.69
C ASP A 365 11.33 -15.31 -14.14
N TYR A 366 10.48 -14.36 -14.52
CA TYR A 366 10.58 -12.96 -14.12
C TYR A 366 9.59 -12.56 -13.04
N TYR A 367 8.44 -13.22 -12.99
CA TYR A 367 7.37 -12.92 -12.04
C TYR A 367 7.07 -14.10 -11.13
N GLU A 368 6.78 -13.77 -9.89
CA GLU A 368 6.07 -14.66 -8.99
C GLU A 368 4.62 -14.21 -8.94
N THR A 369 3.70 -15.15 -9.09
CA THR A 369 2.26 -14.88 -9.06
C THR A 369 1.63 -15.68 -7.93
N ASN A 370 0.78 -15.03 -7.14
CA ASN A 370 -0.01 -15.71 -6.11
C ASN A 370 -1.38 -16.17 -6.66
N GLU A 371 -2.13 -16.92 -5.86
CA GLU A 371 -3.43 -17.49 -6.26
C GLU A 371 -4.49 -16.41 -6.56
N ASN A 372 -4.31 -15.20 -6.04
CA ASN A 372 -5.19 -14.06 -6.28
C ASN A 372 -4.78 -13.27 -7.55
N HIS A 373 -3.91 -13.83 -8.39
CA HIS A 373 -3.37 -13.22 -9.61
C HIS A 373 -2.58 -11.91 -9.39
N PHE A 374 -2.11 -11.65 -8.17
CA PHE A 374 -1.14 -10.58 -7.92
C PHE A 374 0.26 -11.10 -8.25
N PHE A 375 1.04 -10.27 -8.94
CA PHE A 375 2.37 -10.62 -9.42
C PHE A 375 3.42 -9.68 -8.84
N ARG A 376 4.64 -10.21 -8.69
CA ARG A 376 5.82 -9.43 -8.29
C ARG A 376 7.06 -9.90 -9.02
N ALA A 377 7.86 -8.96 -9.49
CA ALA A 377 9.14 -9.25 -10.11
C ALA A 377 10.05 -10.05 -9.16
N ARG A 378 10.57 -11.19 -9.64
CA ARG A 378 11.60 -12.03 -9.01
C ARG A 378 12.98 -11.42 -9.21
N ASN A 379 13.20 -10.90 -10.41
CA ASN A 379 14.40 -10.19 -10.82
C ASN A 379 13.95 -8.88 -11.46
N HIS A 380 14.70 -7.80 -11.25
CA HIS A 380 14.43 -6.53 -11.94
C HIS A 380 15.12 -6.49 -13.31
N TRP A 381 14.47 -5.89 -14.30
CA TRP A 381 15.03 -5.58 -15.62
C TRP A 381 14.85 -4.10 -15.93
N CYS A 382 15.60 -3.59 -16.91
CA CYS A 382 15.49 -2.23 -17.37
C CYS A 382 15.43 -2.21 -18.90
N PHE A 383 14.35 -1.65 -19.45
CA PHE A 383 14.31 -1.36 -20.87
C PHE A 383 15.13 -0.11 -21.18
N PHE A 384 15.90 -0.15 -22.26
CA PHE A 384 16.54 1.03 -22.83
C PHE A 384 16.03 1.30 -24.25
N GLY A 385 15.72 2.57 -24.52
CA GLY A 385 15.35 3.02 -25.86
C GLY A 385 15.90 4.41 -26.19
N GLU A 386 16.55 4.56 -27.33
CA GLU A 386 16.98 5.88 -27.86
C GLU A 386 15.77 6.59 -28.49
N ILE A 387 15.45 7.81 -28.05
CA ILE A 387 14.35 8.60 -28.61
C ILE A 387 14.71 8.98 -30.06
N THR A 388 13.94 8.49 -31.03
CA THR A 388 14.19 8.76 -32.45
C THR A 388 13.39 9.97 -32.94
N HIS A 389 12.14 10.11 -32.51
CA HIS A 389 11.30 11.27 -32.80
C HIS A 389 10.07 11.38 -31.88
N THR A 390 9.56 12.59 -31.73
CA THR A 390 8.28 12.87 -31.06
C THR A 390 7.15 12.81 -32.10
N THR A 391 6.11 12.01 -31.87
CA THR A 391 5.03 11.83 -32.85
C THR A 391 4.15 13.09 -32.96
N LYS A 392 3.75 13.46 -34.19
CA LYS A 392 3.06 14.73 -34.50
C LYS A 392 1.53 14.75 -34.22
N PHE A 393 0.95 13.71 -33.63
CA PHE A 393 -0.51 13.64 -33.37
C PHE A 393 -0.91 13.21 -31.96
N GLY A 394 -0.14 13.67 -30.96
CA GLY A 394 -0.56 13.60 -29.57
C GLY A 394 0.64 13.55 -28.65
N LYS A 395 0.72 14.51 -27.70
CA LYS A 395 1.81 14.75 -26.75
C LYS A 395 2.03 13.61 -25.72
N SER A 396 1.76 12.36 -26.10
CA SER A 396 1.57 11.21 -25.20
C SER A 396 2.29 9.94 -25.62
N THR A 397 3.06 10.00 -26.71
CA THR A 397 3.81 8.85 -27.22
C THR A 397 5.18 9.28 -27.78
N LEU A 398 6.17 8.40 -27.66
CA LEU A 398 7.52 8.55 -28.19
C LEU A 398 7.83 7.37 -29.09
N ALA A 399 8.54 7.62 -30.19
CA ALA A 399 9.21 6.56 -30.93
C ALA A 399 10.61 6.38 -30.33
N VAL A 400 10.91 5.16 -29.90
CA VAL A 400 12.20 4.80 -29.32
C VAL A 400 12.79 3.62 -30.07
N LYS A 401 14.11 3.61 -30.24
CA LYS A 401 14.87 2.51 -30.81
C LYS A 401 15.43 1.66 -29.69
N ASP A 402 15.01 0.40 -29.60
CA ASP A 402 15.46 -0.50 -28.53
C ASP A 402 16.91 -0.98 -28.74
N VAL A 403 17.40 -1.79 -27.80
CA VAL A 403 18.76 -2.35 -27.80
C VAL A 403 19.09 -3.25 -29.01
N ASP A 404 18.09 -3.73 -29.76
CA ASP A 404 18.29 -4.45 -31.03
C ASP A 404 18.20 -3.54 -32.26
N GLY A 405 17.92 -2.27 -32.03
CA GLY A 405 17.76 -1.29 -33.08
C GLY A 405 16.35 -1.28 -33.69
N LYS A 406 15.38 -1.95 -33.07
CA LYS A 406 13.99 -1.93 -33.54
C LYS A 406 13.31 -0.66 -33.05
N GLU A 407 12.63 0.04 -33.95
CA GLU A 407 11.78 1.17 -33.55
C GLU A 407 10.49 0.67 -32.90
N VAL A 408 10.11 1.28 -31.78
CA VAL A 408 9.05 0.83 -30.88
C VAL A 408 8.29 2.04 -30.34
N LYS A 409 6.98 1.87 -30.18
CA LYS A 409 6.10 2.85 -29.55
C LYS A 409 6.20 2.79 -28.03
N LEU A 410 6.54 3.91 -27.40
CA LEU A 410 6.40 4.14 -25.96
C LEU A 410 5.23 5.09 -25.73
N ALA A 411 4.20 4.65 -25.01
CA ALA A 411 3.02 5.46 -24.69
C ALA A 411 2.90 5.70 -23.19
N PHE A 412 2.33 6.85 -22.82
CA PHE A 412 2.12 7.25 -21.43
C PHE A 412 0.65 7.16 -21.02
N LYS A 413 0.36 6.40 -19.96
CA LYS A 413 -0.95 6.28 -19.31
C LYS A 413 -1.00 7.01 -17.96
N THR A 414 -0.11 7.97 -17.78
CA THR A 414 -0.12 8.91 -16.66
C THR A 414 -1.30 9.89 -16.78
N GLU A 415 -1.58 10.68 -15.73
CA GLU A 415 -2.75 11.57 -15.70
C GLU A 415 -2.74 12.59 -16.85
N GLU A 416 -1.60 13.20 -17.15
CA GLU A 416 -1.49 14.14 -18.27
C GLU A 416 -1.02 13.46 -19.56
N ARG A 417 -0.97 12.12 -19.56
CA ARG A 417 -0.55 11.29 -20.68
C ARG A 417 0.82 11.74 -21.20
N GLY A 418 1.84 11.82 -20.35
CA GLY A 418 3.22 12.12 -20.73
C GLY A 418 3.58 13.61 -20.77
N ARG A 419 2.63 14.52 -20.54
CA ARG A 419 2.90 15.97 -20.52
C ARG A 419 3.60 16.42 -19.24
N GLU A 420 3.52 15.61 -18.19
CA GLU A 420 4.28 15.83 -16.96
C GLU A 420 5.80 15.68 -17.16
N LEU A 421 6.25 15.09 -18.28
CA LEU A 421 7.68 15.01 -18.61
C LEU A 421 8.21 16.39 -19.03
N PRO A 422 9.28 16.89 -18.37
CA PRO A 422 9.88 18.16 -18.74
C PRO A 422 10.29 18.18 -20.23
N PRO A 423 9.91 19.19 -21.04
CA PRO A 423 10.23 19.24 -22.47
C PRO A 423 11.73 19.16 -22.78
N ASN A 424 12.58 19.59 -21.83
CA ASN A 424 14.04 19.51 -21.95
C ASN A 424 14.61 18.09 -21.72
N ARG A 425 13.82 17.17 -21.15
CA ARG A 425 14.20 15.76 -20.90
C ARG A 425 13.84 14.83 -22.06
N VAL A 426 12.84 15.20 -22.86
CA VAL A 426 12.34 14.40 -23.99
C VAL A 426 12.91 14.96 -25.31
N LYS A 427 14.15 14.61 -25.63
CA LYS A 427 14.85 15.07 -26.84
C LYS A 427 15.29 13.89 -27.70
N VAL A 428 15.27 14.09 -29.02
CA VAL A 428 15.82 13.12 -29.97
C VAL A 428 17.30 12.86 -29.64
N GLY A 429 17.70 11.59 -29.63
CA GLY A 429 19.05 11.12 -29.28
C GLY A 429 19.25 10.80 -27.79
N HIS A 430 18.34 11.22 -26.90
CA HIS A 430 18.40 10.84 -25.49
C HIS A 430 17.99 9.36 -25.30
N THR A 431 18.52 8.72 -24.26
CA THR A 431 18.09 7.36 -23.88
C THR A 431 17.02 7.42 -22.79
N VAL A 432 15.92 6.71 -23.00
CA VAL A 432 14.89 6.41 -22.00
C VAL A 432 15.24 5.09 -21.32
N ALA A 433 15.21 5.09 -19.98
CA ALA A 433 15.36 3.90 -19.16
C ALA A 433 14.08 3.65 -18.36
N ILE A 434 13.53 2.44 -18.42
CA ILE A 434 12.30 2.05 -17.72
C ILE A 434 12.53 0.75 -16.95
N ILE A 435 12.54 0.84 -15.62
CA ILE A 435 12.68 -0.33 -14.73
C ILE A 435 11.37 -1.12 -14.74
N ASN A 436 11.48 -2.45 -14.84
CA ASN A 436 10.37 -3.41 -14.93
C ASN A 436 9.36 -3.04 -16.03
N ALA A 437 9.85 -2.58 -17.18
CA ALA A 437 9.01 -2.20 -18.30
C ALA A 437 8.10 -3.36 -18.73
N ASN A 438 6.82 -3.05 -18.94
CA ASN A 438 5.82 -4.03 -19.36
C ASN A 438 5.53 -3.90 -20.87
N PRO A 439 5.49 -5.01 -21.61
CA PRO A 439 5.06 -4.99 -23.00
C PRO A 439 3.56 -4.67 -23.09
N HIS A 440 3.17 -3.93 -24.13
CA HIS A 440 1.79 -3.59 -24.43
C HIS A 440 1.48 -3.79 -25.90
N GLU A 441 0.35 -4.43 -26.18
CA GLU A 441 -0.14 -4.65 -27.54
C GLU A 441 -1.11 -3.52 -27.92
N PHE A 442 -0.71 -2.70 -28.89
CA PHE A 442 -1.53 -1.61 -29.43
C PHE A 442 -2.45 -2.13 -30.54
N SER A 443 -3.58 -1.44 -30.77
CA SER A 443 -4.52 -1.78 -31.84
C SER A 443 -3.88 -1.62 -33.23
N VAL A 444 -4.41 -2.34 -34.23
CA VAL A 444 -3.86 -2.38 -35.61
C VAL A 444 -3.88 -1.01 -36.29
N GLU A 445 -4.82 -0.12 -35.93
CA GLU A 445 -4.89 1.25 -36.45
C GLU A 445 -3.72 2.14 -36.01
N ASP A 446 -2.96 1.71 -34.99
CA ASP A 446 -1.84 2.43 -34.38
C ASP A 446 -0.46 2.00 -34.92
N GLU A 447 -0.39 1.12 -35.94
CA GLU A 447 0.82 0.49 -36.47
C GLU A 447 1.84 1.43 -37.14
N ASN A 448 1.48 2.70 -37.37
CA ASN A 448 2.28 3.63 -38.15
C ASN A 448 3.70 3.90 -37.61
N TYR A 449 4.03 3.49 -36.37
CA TYR A 449 5.34 3.71 -35.76
C TYR A 449 5.73 2.58 -34.80
N GLY A 450 6.46 1.57 -35.29
CA GLY A 450 7.17 0.59 -34.44
C GLY A 450 6.51 -0.78 -34.18
N GLY A 451 5.44 -1.11 -34.91
CA GLY A 451 4.77 -2.42 -34.85
C GLY A 451 3.76 -2.57 -33.70
N LYS A 452 3.06 -3.72 -33.66
CA LYS A 452 1.93 -4.00 -32.76
C LYS A 452 2.28 -4.02 -31.25
N ILE A 453 3.54 -4.32 -30.91
CA ILE A 453 3.99 -4.45 -29.52
C ILE A 453 4.93 -3.29 -29.19
N GLY A 454 4.57 -2.53 -28.17
CA GLY A 454 5.40 -1.47 -27.60
C GLY A 454 5.36 -1.47 -26.08
N ILE A 455 5.56 -0.31 -25.47
CA ILE A 455 5.58 -0.13 -24.02
C ILE A 455 4.48 0.86 -23.64
N LEU A 456 3.64 0.48 -22.69
CA LEU A 456 2.69 1.39 -22.06
C LEU A 456 3.15 1.63 -20.63
N HIS A 457 3.60 2.85 -20.37
CA HIS A 457 4.13 3.24 -19.08
C HIS A 457 3.14 4.15 -18.35
N ASP A 458 2.85 3.86 -17.10
CA ASP A 458 1.85 4.54 -16.28
C ASP A 458 2.45 5.33 -15.11
N ASP A 459 3.78 5.44 -15.02
CA ASP A 459 4.47 6.10 -13.91
C ASP A 459 5.70 6.91 -14.36
N GLU A 460 5.63 8.24 -14.31
CA GLU A 460 6.71 9.12 -14.75
C GLU A 460 8.02 9.11 -13.92
N LEU A 461 8.06 8.51 -12.72
CA LEU A 461 9.28 8.44 -11.89
C LEU A 461 10.16 7.23 -12.19
N TYR A 462 9.62 6.19 -12.83
CA TYR A 462 10.44 5.06 -13.33
C TYR A 462 11.03 5.34 -14.71
N LEU A 463 10.79 6.53 -15.25
CA LEU A 463 11.36 7.01 -16.49
C LEU A 463 12.54 7.94 -16.22
N HIS A 464 13.74 7.47 -16.55
CA HIS A 464 14.92 8.31 -16.57
C HIS A 464 15.33 8.62 -18.01
N THR A 465 15.74 9.87 -18.24
CA THR A 465 16.25 10.34 -19.53
C THR A 465 17.67 10.83 -19.33
N PHE A 466 18.60 10.30 -20.13
CA PHE A 466 20.01 10.65 -20.05
C PHE A 466 20.44 11.36 -21.33
N PHE A 467 21.33 12.35 -21.18
CA PHE A 467 21.84 13.20 -22.27
C PHE A 467 22.79 12.43 -23.21
N GLU A 468 23.39 11.34 -22.73
CA GLU A 468 24.36 10.54 -23.48
C GLU A 468 23.73 9.24 -23.98
N ARG A 469 24.11 8.81 -25.20
CA ARG A 469 23.77 7.49 -25.74
C ARG A 469 24.28 6.42 -24.78
N ALA A 470 23.40 5.58 -24.25
CA ALA A 470 23.83 4.32 -23.67
C ALA A 470 24.59 3.54 -24.75
N ILE A 471 25.88 3.32 -24.51
CA ILE A 471 26.85 2.86 -25.50
C ILE A 471 26.38 1.54 -26.12
N ARG A 472 26.16 1.54 -27.45
CA ARG A 472 26.06 0.32 -28.24
C ARG A 472 27.47 -0.26 -28.35
N VAL A 473 27.79 -1.29 -27.57
CA VAL A 473 29.04 -2.04 -27.75
C VAL A 473 28.93 -2.82 -29.06
N GLU A 474 29.45 -2.27 -30.14
CA GLU A 474 29.64 -3.02 -31.39
C GLU A 474 30.63 -4.16 -31.17
N ARG A 475 30.41 -5.29 -31.86
CA ARG A 475 31.24 -6.50 -31.73
C ARG A 475 32.69 -6.20 -32.12
N SER A 476 33.53 -5.84 -31.17
CA SER A 476 34.99 -6.01 -31.29
C SER A 476 35.41 -7.31 -30.61
N SER A 477 36.30 -8.04 -31.29
CA SER A 477 36.79 -9.39 -31.01
C SER A 477 37.09 -9.69 -29.52
N PRO A 478 36.95 -10.94 -29.02
CA PRO A 478 37.07 -11.28 -27.60
C PRO A 478 38.46 -11.12 -26.96
N SER A 479 39.45 -10.59 -27.67
CA SER A 479 40.86 -10.76 -27.34
C SER A 479 41.57 -9.53 -26.76
N VAL A 480 40.89 -8.45 -26.39
CA VAL A 480 41.56 -7.28 -25.78
C VAL A 480 40.77 -6.72 -24.60
N PHE A 481 40.94 -7.35 -23.44
CA PHE A 481 40.78 -6.66 -22.16
C PHE A 481 42.04 -6.94 -21.33
N ASN A 482 43.12 -6.24 -21.66
CA ASN A 482 44.32 -6.19 -20.83
C ASN A 482 44.45 -4.78 -20.25
N ARG A 483 44.51 -4.71 -18.92
CA ARG A 483 44.11 -3.53 -18.13
C ARG A 483 45.16 -2.41 -18.04
N ASN A 484 46.20 -2.37 -18.88
CA ASN A 484 47.38 -1.52 -18.61
C ASN A 484 48.10 -0.84 -19.79
N GLU A 485 47.55 -0.77 -21.01
CA GLU A 485 48.18 0.03 -22.09
C GLU A 485 47.21 1.05 -22.66
N TRP A 486 47.34 2.29 -22.17
CA TRP A 486 46.72 3.48 -22.77
C TRP A 486 47.48 3.84 -24.05
N SER A 487 46.97 3.37 -25.19
CA SER A 487 47.45 3.76 -26.52
C SER A 487 46.73 5.02 -27.01
N LYS A 488 47.53 5.98 -27.48
CA LYS A 488 47.22 7.39 -27.75
C LYS A 488 46.48 7.69 -29.06
N ASP A 489 45.88 6.72 -29.75
CA ASP A 489 45.38 6.94 -31.11
C ASP A 489 43.93 6.47 -31.36
N VAL A 490 42.96 6.96 -30.58
CA VAL A 490 41.52 6.88 -30.95
C VAL A 490 40.83 8.20 -30.66
N SER A 491 40.59 8.99 -31.71
CA SER A 491 40.08 10.38 -31.63
C SER A 491 38.57 10.52 -31.36
N TRP A 492 37.96 9.63 -30.57
CA TRP A 492 36.54 9.78 -30.18
C TRP A 492 36.15 9.18 -28.82
N MET A 493 37.10 8.69 -28.02
CA MET A 493 36.84 8.36 -26.61
C MET A 493 37.25 9.56 -25.74
N SER A 494 36.28 10.36 -25.31
CA SER A 494 36.47 11.30 -24.20
C SER A 494 35.58 10.89 -23.03
N GLU A 495 36.22 10.56 -21.92
CA GLU A 495 35.66 10.48 -20.55
C GLU A 495 34.53 9.46 -20.32
N GLU A 496 34.78 8.20 -20.70
CA GLU A 496 34.20 7.06 -20.00
C GLU A 496 34.65 7.09 -18.53
N ILE A 497 33.79 7.58 -17.62
CA ILE A 497 33.62 7.29 -16.17
C ILE A 497 32.86 8.47 -15.52
N SER A 498 31.67 8.82 -16.01
CA SER A 498 30.74 9.69 -15.26
C SER A 498 29.29 9.19 -15.19
N LEU A 499 28.94 8.17 -15.98
CA LEU A 499 27.66 7.45 -15.82
C LEU A 499 27.55 6.69 -14.49
N ALA A 500 28.66 6.42 -13.80
CA ALA A 500 28.63 5.81 -12.46
C ALA A 500 28.20 6.79 -11.35
N VAL A 501 28.27 8.10 -11.58
CA VAL A 501 28.06 9.12 -10.52
C VAL A 501 26.63 9.68 -10.53
N GLN A 502 25.89 9.61 -11.64
CA GLN A 502 24.51 10.12 -11.73
C GLN A 502 23.40 9.05 -11.70
N VAL A 503 23.75 7.77 -11.70
CA VAL A 503 22.81 6.64 -11.65
C VAL A 503 22.79 5.85 -10.30
N PRO A 504 23.21 6.37 -9.12
CA PRO A 504 23.18 5.56 -7.88
C PRO A 504 21.77 5.06 -7.48
N GLU A 505 20.72 5.85 -7.68
CA GLU A 505 19.38 5.48 -7.16
C GLU A 505 18.71 4.37 -7.97
N MET A 506 18.86 4.34 -9.30
CA MET A 506 18.34 3.24 -10.13
C MET A 506 19.12 1.94 -9.93
N PHE A 507 20.46 2.02 -9.80
CA PHE A 507 21.29 0.83 -9.63
C PHE A 507 21.14 0.23 -8.23
N ASN A 508 20.86 1.01 -7.19
CA ASN A 508 20.51 0.43 -5.89
C ASN A 508 19.26 -0.48 -5.94
N VAL A 509 18.31 -0.24 -6.86
CA VAL A 509 17.12 -1.11 -7.02
C VAL A 509 17.44 -2.38 -7.81
N LEU A 510 18.35 -2.32 -8.80
CA LEU A 510 18.74 -3.45 -9.64
C LEU A 510 19.85 -4.33 -9.01
N VAL A 511 20.72 -3.75 -8.17
CA VAL A 511 21.92 -4.41 -7.61
C VAL A 511 21.67 -5.00 -6.21
N LEU A 512 20.56 -4.66 -5.53
CA LEU A 512 20.24 -5.16 -4.17
C LEU A 512 19.45 -6.49 -4.13
N GLN A 513 19.38 -7.25 -5.22
CA GLN A 513 18.75 -8.59 -5.23
C GLN A 513 19.76 -9.74 -5.17
#